data_AF-A0A964HHP8-F1
#
_entry.id   AF-A0A964HHP8-F1
#
_cell.length_a   1.000
_cell.length_b   1.000
_cell.length_c   1.000
_cell.angle_alpha   90.00
_cell.angle_beta   90.00
_cell.angle_gamma   90.00
#
_symmetry.space_group_name_H-M   'P 1'
#
loop_
_entity.id
_entity.type
_entity.pdbx_description
1 polymer ?
#
loop_
_entity_poly.entity_id
_entity_poly.type
_entity_poly.pdbx_seq_one_letter_code
_entity_poly.pdbx_strand_id
1 'polypeptide(L)'
;MSSQDQTNAAPIQDENQLIAERREKLKQWRDSGDAYPNNWRRENLAGKLDELYSGKSAEELESLPIEVRIAGRMMLKRVMGKASFATLQDVSGRIQGYVR
;
A
#
# COMPACT_ATOMS: atom_id res chain seq x y z
N MET A 1 -3.59 43.37 26.99
CA MET A 1 -4.39 42.24 26.50
C MET A 1 -3.47 41.37 25.68
N SER A 2 -2.93 40.35 26.34
CA SER A 2 -1.83 39.53 25.84
C SER A 2 -2.42 38.35 25.06
N SER A 3 -2.20 38.32 23.75
CA SER A 3 -2.41 37.12 22.93
C SER A 3 -1.06 36.45 22.75
N GLN A 4 -0.86 35.33 23.45
CA GLN A 4 0.31 34.47 23.31
C GLN A 4 0.22 33.73 21.98
N ASP A 5 1.23 33.92 21.13
CA ASP A 5 1.46 33.13 19.93
C ASP A 5 2.11 31.80 20.36
N GLN A 6 1.36 30.70 20.32
CA GLN A 6 1.89 29.36 20.58
C GLN A 6 2.63 28.86 19.32
N THR A 7 3.94 29.09 19.26
CA THR A 7 4.80 28.41 18.28
C THR A 7 4.97 26.94 18.71
N ASN A 8 4.13 26.07 18.13
CA ASN A 8 4.20 24.61 18.31
C ASN A 8 5.44 24.05 17.58
N ALA A 9 6.57 24.00 18.27
CA ALA A 9 7.84 23.48 17.76
C ALA A 9 7.97 21.97 17.99
N ALA A 10 7.31 21.14 17.15
CA ALA A 10 7.68 19.74 16.96
C ALA A 10 7.10 19.17 15.65
N PRO A 11 7.89 19.13 14.55
CA PRO A 11 7.76 18.00 13.61
C PRO A 11 9.08 17.47 12.97
N ILE A 12 10.26 18.04 13.26
CA ILE A 12 11.48 17.75 12.47
C ILE A 12 12.17 16.43 12.86
N GLN A 13 12.04 15.98 14.11
CA GLN A 13 12.83 14.85 14.63
C GLN A 13 12.25 13.48 14.20
N ASP A 14 10.93 13.35 14.15
CA ASP A 14 10.23 12.11 13.73
C ASP A 14 10.44 11.81 12.24
N GLU A 15 10.46 12.84 11.39
CA GLU A 15 10.72 12.67 9.95
C GLU A 15 12.12 12.10 9.70
N ASN A 16 13.11 12.58 10.45
CA ASN A 16 14.48 12.11 10.35
C ASN A 16 14.62 10.63 10.78
N GLN A 17 13.90 10.21 11.83
CA GLN A 17 13.88 8.80 12.25
C GLN A 17 13.23 7.91 11.19
N LEU A 18 12.09 8.34 10.62
CA LEU A 18 11.41 7.59 9.56
C LEU A 18 12.25 7.44 8.29
N ILE A 19 12.97 8.50 7.90
CA ILE A 19 13.90 8.47 6.76
C ILE A 19 15.08 7.53 7.05
N ALA A 20 15.61 7.55 8.27
CA ALA A 20 16.70 6.67 8.67
C ALA A 20 16.29 5.18 8.59
N GLU A 21 15.14 4.81 9.13
CA GLU A 21 14.62 3.43 9.05
C GLU A 21 14.41 2.96 7.60
N ARG A 22 13.88 3.84 6.74
CA ARG A 22 13.69 3.52 5.30
C ARG A 22 15.01 3.27 4.60
N ARG A 23 16.05 4.05 4.92
CA ARG A 23 17.40 3.89 4.36
C ARG A 23 18.05 2.61 4.85
N GLU A 24 17.85 2.24 6.11
CA GLU A 24 18.39 1.01 6.67
C GLU A 24 17.76 -0.23 6.02
N LYS A 25 16.42 -0.26 5.88
CA LYS A 25 15.72 -1.32 5.14
C LYS A 25 16.19 -1.41 3.68
N LEU A 26 16.38 -0.27 3.02
CA LEU A 26 16.90 -0.24 1.66
C LEU A 26 18.34 -0.76 1.57
N LYS A 27 19.19 -0.47 2.55
CA LYS A 27 20.56 -0.99 2.61
C LYS A 27 20.54 -2.52 2.69
N GLN A 28 19.72 -3.08 3.58
CA GLN A 28 19.55 -4.53 3.72
C GLN A 28 19.14 -5.19 2.39
N TRP A 29 18.22 -4.58 1.63
CA TRP A 29 17.82 -5.08 0.31
C TRP A 29 18.88 -4.91 -0.78
N ARG A 30 19.77 -3.92 -0.66
CA ARG A 30 20.92 -3.77 -1.57
C ARG A 30 21.98 -4.84 -1.30
N ASP A 31 22.20 -5.16 -0.04
CA ASP A 31 23.16 -6.20 0.37
C ASP A 31 22.72 -7.58 -0.12
N SER A 32 21.40 -7.84 -0.21
CA SER A 32 20.85 -9.07 -0.80
C SER A 32 20.78 -9.07 -2.33
N GLY A 33 21.07 -7.94 -2.99
CA GLY A 33 21.09 -7.81 -4.46
C GLY A 33 19.75 -7.42 -5.12
N ASP A 34 18.65 -7.44 -4.40
CA ASP A 34 17.28 -7.31 -4.93
C ASP A 34 16.56 -6.02 -4.45
N ALA A 35 17.27 -4.89 -4.42
CA ALA A 35 16.69 -3.63 -3.95
C ALA A 35 15.60 -3.05 -4.86
N TYR A 36 15.71 -3.26 -6.17
CA TYR A 36 14.79 -2.71 -7.18
C TYR A 36 14.50 -3.72 -8.30
N PRO A 37 13.77 -4.81 -8.00
CA PRO A 37 13.43 -5.79 -9.02
C PRO A 37 12.44 -5.19 -10.04
N ASN A 38 12.65 -5.49 -11.33
CA ASN A 38 11.75 -5.12 -12.43
C ASN A 38 11.16 -6.35 -13.14
N ASN A 39 11.03 -7.46 -12.40
CA ASN A 39 10.50 -8.73 -12.90
C ASN A 39 8.96 -8.81 -12.80
N TRP A 40 8.33 -8.02 -11.95
CA TRP A 40 6.88 -8.04 -11.77
C TRP A 40 6.16 -7.43 -12.98
N ARG A 41 5.27 -8.21 -13.59
CA ARG A 41 4.39 -7.77 -14.68
C ARG A 41 2.96 -7.83 -14.17
N ARG A 42 2.33 -6.66 -14.04
CA ARG A 42 0.89 -6.57 -13.77
C ARG A 42 0.12 -6.96 -15.03
N GLU A 43 -0.99 -7.65 -14.85
CA GLU A 43 -1.92 -8.01 -15.93
C GLU A 43 -3.19 -7.15 -15.85
N ASN A 44 -3.59 -6.77 -14.63
CA ASN A 44 -4.86 -6.13 -14.36
C ASN A 44 -4.67 -4.73 -13.75
N LEU A 45 -5.68 -3.89 -13.95
CA LEU A 45 -5.80 -2.55 -13.38
C LEU A 45 -6.95 -2.54 -12.38
N ALA A 46 -6.78 -1.82 -11.26
CA ALA A 46 -7.76 -1.73 -10.18
C ALA A 46 -9.12 -1.24 -10.68
N GLY A 47 -9.16 -0.18 -11.50
CA GLY A 47 -10.40 0.36 -12.05
C GLY A 47 -11.12 -0.62 -12.98
N LYS A 48 -10.37 -1.38 -13.80
CA LYS A 48 -10.98 -2.42 -14.66
C LYS A 48 -11.59 -3.55 -13.84
N LEU A 49 -10.93 -3.95 -12.75
CA LEU A 49 -11.47 -4.97 -11.85
C LEU A 49 -12.74 -4.48 -11.17
N ASP A 50 -12.77 -3.21 -10.75
CA ASP A 50 -13.96 -2.59 -10.18
C ASP A 50 -15.11 -2.53 -11.20
N GLU A 51 -14.86 -2.10 -12.43
CA GLU A 51 -15.87 -2.08 -13.50
C GLU A 51 -16.45 -3.48 -13.80
N LEU A 52 -15.60 -4.51 -13.84
CA LEU A 52 -16.02 -5.87 -14.19
C LEU A 52 -16.73 -6.62 -13.05
N TYR A 53 -16.41 -6.30 -11.80
CA TYR A 53 -16.80 -7.11 -10.65
C TYR A 53 -17.60 -6.37 -9.58
N SER A 54 -17.72 -5.03 -9.63
CA SER A 54 -18.50 -4.24 -8.66
C SER A 54 -19.97 -4.64 -8.58
N GLY A 55 -20.54 -5.11 -9.69
CA GLY A 55 -21.94 -5.56 -9.77
C GLY A 55 -22.19 -7.01 -9.36
N LYS A 56 -21.14 -7.80 -9.08
CA LYS A 56 -21.28 -9.22 -8.75
C LYS A 56 -21.49 -9.43 -7.24
N SER A 57 -22.26 -10.45 -6.89
CA SER A 57 -22.42 -10.84 -5.49
C SER A 57 -21.20 -11.58 -4.95
N ALA A 58 -21.12 -11.70 -3.62
CA ALA A 58 -20.04 -12.47 -2.98
C ALA A 58 -20.06 -13.95 -3.41
N GLU A 59 -21.25 -14.54 -3.55
CA GLU A 59 -21.42 -15.94 -3.97
C GLU A 59 -20.96 -16.15 -5.43
N GLU A 60 -21.24 -15.19 -6.31
CA GLU A 60 -20.79 -15.24 -7.71
C GLU A 60 -19.27 -15.16 -7.83
N LEU A 61 -18.62 -14.33 -7.00
CA LEU A 61 -17.17 -14.23 -6.96
C LEU A 61 -16.51 -15.45 -6.32
N GLU A 62 -17.15 -16.07 -5.33
CA GLU A 62 -16.64 -17.29 -4.71
C GLU A 62 -16.71 -18.50 -5.65
N SER A 63 -17.75 -18.57 -6.49
CA SER A 63 -17.89 -19.61 -7.52
C SER A 63 -16.95 -19.43 -8.72
N LEU A 64 -16.34 -18.25 -8.88
CA LEU A 64 -15.43 -17.91 -9.97
C LEU A 64 -14.05 -17.52 -9.40
N PRO A 65 -13.15 -18.49 -9.16
CA PRO A 65 -11.80 -18.18 -8.69
C PRO A 65 -11.01 -17.49 -9.80
N ILE A 66 -11.04 -16.15 -9.79
CA ILE A 66 -10.33 -15.31 -10.77
C ILE A 66 -8.97 -14.95 -10.19
N GLU A 67 -7.91 -15.44 -10.82
CA GLU A 67 -6.56 -15.00 -10.52
C GLU A 67 -6.31 -13.63 -11.14
N VAL A 68 -5.78 -12.70 -10.34
CA VAL A 68 -5.48 -11.34 -10.78
C VAL A 68 -4.07 -10.93 -10.38
N ARG A 69 -3.37 -10.20 -11.25
CA ARG A 69 -2.05 -9.62 -10.98
C ARG A 69 -2.10 -8.11 -11.08
N ILE A 70 -1.94 -7.43 -9.94
CA ILE A 70 -1.98 -5.96 -9.85
C ILE A 70 -0.64 -5.41 -9.34
N ALA A 71 -0.38 -4.13 -9.59
CA ALA A 71 0.76 -3.42 -9.02
C ALA A 71 0.41 -1.93 -8.84
N GLY A 72 0.83 -1.36 -7.70
CA GLY A 72 0.56 0.02 -7.36
C GLY A 72 1.27 0.47 -6.09
N ARG A 73 1.01 1.71 -5.67
CA ARG A 73 1.51 2.29 -4.43
C ARG A 73 0.68 1.80 -3.26
N MET A 74 1.32 1.29 -2.21
CA MET A 74 0.65 1.01 -0.95
C MET A 74 0.30 2.33 -0.25
N MET A 75 -1.01 2.57 -0.05
CA MET A 75 -1.53 3.79 0.58
C MET A 75 -1.83 3.57 2.05
N LEU A 76 -2.49 2.45 2.36
CA LEU A 76 -2.89 2.09 3.71
C LEU A 76 -2.51 0.64 3.95
N LYS A 77 -2.03 0.37 5.17
CA LYS A 77 -1.81 -0.98 5.67
C LYS A 77 -2.41 -1.05 7.07
N ARG A 78 -3.43 -1.89 7.23
CA ARG A 78 -4.07 -2.18 8.53
C ARG A 78 -3.69 -3.59 8.92
N VAL A 79 -2.97 -3.73 10.03
CA VAL A 79 -2.54 -5.03 10.54
C VAL A 79 -3.47 -5.42 11.69
N MET A 80 -4.13 -6.56 11.55
CA MET A 80 -5.04 -7.14 12.54
C MET A 80 -4.54 -8.54 12.93
N GLY A 81 -3.38 -8.59 13.56
CA GLY A 81 -2.74 -9.85 13.99
C GLY A 81 -2.39 -10.76 12.82
N LYS A 82 -3.17 -11.84 12.63
CA LYS A 82 -2.99 -12.85 11.56
C LYS A 82 -3.63 -12.47 10.22
N ALA A 83 -4.27 -11.31 10.15
CA ALA A 83 -4.83 -10.79 8.91
C ALA A 83 -4.38 -9.34 8.74
N SER A 84 -4.11 -8.94 7.52
CA SER A 84 -3.77 -7.58 7.16
C SER A 84 -4.56 -7.16 5.94
N PHE A 85 -5.05 -5.92 5.96
CA PHE A 85 -5.68 -5.30 4.79
C PHE A 85 -4.75 -4.22 4.26
N ALA A 86 -4.40 -4.33 2.98
CA ALA A 86 -3.61 -3.32 2.28
C ALA A 86 -4.46 -2.64 1.21
N THR A 87 -4.40 -1.32 1.13
CA THR A 87 -4.98 -0.57 0.00
C THR A 87 -3.86 -0.20 -0.95
N LEU A 88 -3.96 -0.70 -2.18
CA LEU A 88 -3.06 -0.41 -3.28
C LEU A 88 -3.72 0.59 -4.22
N GLN A 89 -2.98 1.61 -4.63
CA GLN A 89 -3.41 2.59 -5.62
C GLN A 89 -2.57 2.45 -6.89
N ASP A 90 -3.23 2.24 -8.01
CA ASP A 90 -2.61 2.24 -9.33
C ASP A 90 -3.02 3.48 -10.15
N VAL A 91 -2.75 3.46 -11.45
CA VAL A 91 -3.08 4.58 -12.37
C VAL A 91 -4.59 4.77 -12.58
N SER A 92 -5.38 3.73 -12.34
CA SER A 92 -6.81 3.68 -12.64
C SER A 92 -7.69 3.86 -11.40
N GLY A 93 -7.19 3.46 -10.23
CA GLY A 93 -7.99 3.51 -9.02
C GLY A 93 -7.30 2.90 -7.80
N ARG A 94 -8.12 2.50 -6.84
CA ARG A 94 -7.68 1.86 -5.59
C ARG A 94 -8.35 0.50 -5.46
N ILE A 95 -7.60 -0.46 -4.94
CA ILE A 95 -8.10 -1.80 -4.64
C ILE A 95 -7.59 -2.25 -3.28
N GLN A 96 -8.42 -2.99 -2.56
CA GLN A 96 -8.08 -3.56 -1.27
C GLN A 96 -7.64 -5.02 -1.44
N GLY A 97 -6.47 -5.35 -0.89
CA GLY A 97 -5.98 -6.72 -0.78
C GLY A 97 -6.12 -7.21 0.66
N TYR A 98 -6.65 -8.42 0.81
CA TYR A 98 -6.57 -9.19 2.04
C TYR A 98 -5.28 -10.01 2.01
N VAL A 99 -4.48 -9.89 3.06
CA VAL A 99 -3.21 -10.59 3.24
C VAL A 99 -3.30 -11.38 4.54
N ARG A 100 -3.11 -12.69 4.46
CA ARG A 100 -3.07 -13.60 5.61
C ARG A 100 -1.63 -13.84 6.06
#